data_AF-G3IJW5-F1
#
_entry.id   AF-G3IJW5-F1
#
_cell.length_a   1.000
_cell.length_b   1.000
_cell.length_c   1.000
_cell.angle_alpha   90.00
_cell.angle_beta   90.00
_cell.angle_gamma   90.00
#
_symmetry.space_group_name_H-M   'P 1'
#
loop_
_entity.id
_entity.type
_entity.pdbx_description
1 polymer ?
#
loop_
_entity_poly.entity_id
_entity_poly.type
_entity_poly.pdbx_seq_one_letter_code
_entity_poly.pdbx_strand_id
1 'polypeptide(L)' 'MFLPRSIEANHKDLIHDVSFDFHRHRMATCSSDQSIKVWDKSESGDWHCTASWKTHSGSVWHVTWAHPEFGRFGFLFC' A
#
# COMPACT_ATOMS: atom_id res chain seq x y z
N MET A 1 0.60 -16.79 20.34
CA MET A 1 0.14 -15.45 20.76
C MET A 1 0.53 -14.48 19.66
N PHE A 2 -0.41 -13.79 19.02
CA PHE A 2 -0.09 -12.83 17.97
C PHE A 2 0.23 -11.48 18.61
N LEU A 3 1.45 -10.98 18.41
CA LEU A 3 1.87 -9.67 18.88
C LEU A 3 1.61 -8.65 17.76
N PRO A 4 0.75 -7.64 17.98
CA PRO A 4 0.57 -6.57 17.00
C PRO A 4 1.88 -5.77 16.90
N ARG A 5 2.35 -5.55 15.67
CA ARG A 5 3.44 -4.61 15.38
C ARG A 5 2.84 -3.37 14.74
N SER A 6 3.17 -2.21 15.29
CA SER A 6 2.86 -0.93 14.67
C SER A 6 3.89 -0.63 13.59
N ILE A 7 3.45 0.04 12.54
CA ILE A 7 4.28 0.46 11.41
C ILE A 7 4.03 1.94 11.13
N GLU A 8 5.08 2.67 10.82
CA GLU A 8 4.96 4.08 10.47
C GLU A 8 4.69 4.24 8.98
N ALA A 9 3.42 4.49 8.64
CA ALA A 9 3.00 4.65 7.25
C ALA A 9 3.56 5.91 6.57
N ASN A 10 4.07 6.89 7.33
CA ASN A 10 4.73 8.09 6.79
C ASN A 10 3.91 8.85 5.73
N HIS A 11 2.58 8.82 5.84
CA HIS A 11 1.69 9.67 5.06
C HIS A 11 1.59 11.04 5.70
N LYS A 12 1.42 12.08 4.87
CA LYS A 12 1.30 13.47 5.36
C LYS A 12 -0.11 13.82 5.83
N ASP A 13 -1.07 12.97 5.51
CA ASP A 13 -2.49 13.16 5.77
C ASP A 13 -3.15 11.80 6.10
N LEU A 14 -4.46 11.81 6.30
CA LEU A 14 -5.28 10.65 6.60
C LEU A 14 -5.11 9.56 5.56
N ILE A 15 -5.00 8.32 6.03
CA ILE A 15 -4.99 7.11 5.22
C ILE A 15 -6.45 6.68 5.08
N HIS A 16 -6.89 6.49 3.83
CA HIS A 16 -8.28 6.10 3.55
C HIS A 16 -8.45 4.60 3.43
N ASP A 17 -7.49 3.94 2.78
CA ASP A 17 -7.59 2.52 2.46
C ASP A 17 -6.23 1.82 2.46
N VAL A 18 -6.27 0.51 2.71
CA VAL A 18 -5.11 -0.38 2.73
C VAL A 18 -5.48 -1.69 2.05
N SER A 19 -4.71 -2.08 1.05
CA SER A 19 -4.95 -3.30 0.28
C SER A 19 -3.71 -4.17 0.20
N PHE A 20 -3.91 -5.48 0.34
CA PHE A 20 -2.85 -6.48 0.26
C PHE A 20 -2.84 -7.15 -1.10
N ASP A 21 -1.64 -7.45 -1.59
CA ASP A 21 -1.46 -8.28 -2.77
C ASP A 21 -1.92 -9.73 -2.49
N PHE A 22 -2.20 -10.48 -3.55
CA PHE A 22 -2.69 -11.86 -3.49
C PHE A 22 -1.80 -12.76 -2.65
N HIS A 23 -0.48 -12.59 -2.76
CA HIS A 23 0.50 -13.37 -2.00
C HIS A 23 0.81 -12.81 -0.60
N ARG A 24 0.19 -11.66 -0.22
CA ARG A 24 0.40 -10.98 1.08
C ARG A 24 1.85 -10.61 1.40
N HIS A 25 2.71 -10.56 0.39
CA HIS A 25 4.09 -10.07 0.50
C HIS A 25 4.17 -8.56 0.31
N ARG A 26 3.16 -7.96 -0.31
CA ARG A 26 3.06 -6.52 -0.55
C ARG A 26 1.76 -5.97 -0.02
N MET A 27 1.79 -4.71 0.40
CA MET A 27 0.60 -3.93 0.69
C MET A 27 0.73 -2.55 0.08
N ALA A 28 -0.42 -1.96 -0.25
CA ALA A 28 -0.54 -0.61 -0.76
C ALA A 28 -1.39 0.20 0.21
N THR A 29 -1.00 1.46 0.43
CA THR A 29 -1.72 2.42 1.27
C THR A 29 -2.00 3.67 0.45
N CYS A 30 -3.21 4.22 0.58
CA CYS A 30 -3.59 5.47 -0.09
C CYS A 30 -4.05 6.54 0.91
N SER A 31 -3.79 7.80 0.59
CA SER A 31 -4.03 8.92 1.49
C SER A 31 -4.59 10.15 0.78
N SER A 32 -5.19 11.04 1.58
CA SER A 32 -5.55 12.41 1.17
C SER A 32 -4.35 13.24 0.70
N ASP A 33 -3.12 12.85 1.06
CA ASP A 33 -1.89 13.51 0.60
C ASP A 33 -1.58 13.30 -0.90
N GLN A 34 -2.51 12.65 -1.62
CA GLN A 34 -2.46 12.35 -3.04
C GLN A 34 -1.37 11.35 -3.41
N SER A 35 -0.78 10.70 -2.41
CA SER A 35 0.26 9.71 -2.58
C SER A 35 -0.21 8.31 -2.28
N ILE A 36 0.44 7.38 -2.96
CA ILE A 36 0.28 5.96 -2.77
C ILE A 36 1.64 5.42 -2.42
N LYS A 37 1.66 4.60 -1.37
CA LYS A 37 2.86 3.93 -0.90
C LYS A 37 2.69 2.44 -1.00
N VAL A 38 3.75 1.78 -1.42
CA VAL A 38 3.84 0.32 -1.50
C VAL A 38 4.87 -0.14 -0.52
N TRP A 39 4.53 -1.20 0.18
CA TRP A 39 5.32 -1.76 1.25
C TRP A 39 5.54 -3.23 0.98
N ASP A 40 6.79 -3.66 1.08
CA ASP A 40 7.16 -5.06 0.98
C ASP A 40 7.46 -5.60 2.38
N LYS A 41 7.01 -6.83 2.63
CA LYS A 41 7.24 -7.55 3.87
C LYS A 41 8.57 -8.29 3.81
N SER A 42 9.48 -7.98 4.72
CA SER A 42 10.74 -8.70 4.94
C SER A 42 10.49 -10.11 5.51
N GLU A 43 11.46 -11.01 5.35
CA GLU A 43 11.44 -12.35 6.00
C GLU A 43 11.34 -12.26 7.53
N SER A 44 11.85 -11.17 8.12
CA SER A 44 11.73 -10.87 9.57
C SER A 44 10.31 -10.47 10.00
N GLY A 45 9.40 -10.28 9.04
CA GLY A 45 8.03 -9.84 9.25
C GLY A 45 7.86 -8.32 9.33
N ASP A 46 8.91 -7.55 9.05
CA ASP A 46 8.89 -6.10 9.08
C ASP A 46 8.45 -5.53 7.73
N TRP A 47 7.73 -4.41 7.75
CA TRP A 47 7.25 -3.74 6.55
C TRP A 47 8.17 -2.59 6.16
N HIS A 48 8.60 -2.57 4.91
CA HIS A 48 9.44 -1.51 4.37
C HIS A 48 8.76 -0.84 3.19
N CYS A 49 8.70 0.50 3.21
CA CYS A 49 8.22 1.28 2.07
C CYS A 49 9.21 1.13 0.92
N THR A 50 8.80 0.43 -0.13
CA THR A 50 9.64 0.20 -1.31
C THR A 50 9.44 1.28 -2.37
N ALA A 51 8.25 1.88 -2.39
CA ALA A 51 7.96 2.92 -3.36
C ALA A 51 6.85 3.86 -2.85
N SER A 52 6.99 5.14 -3.20
CA SER A 52 6.06 6.20 -2.83
C SER A 52 5.97 7.17 -3.99
N TRP A 53 4.78 7.39 -4.52
CA TRP A 53 4.58 8.33 -5.62
C TRP A 53 3.22 9.01 -5.52
N LYS A 54 3.09 10.17 -6.16
CA LYS A 54 1.81 10.87 -6.28
C LYS A 54 1.13 10.44 -7.57
N THR A 55 -0.14 10.07 -7.48
CA THR A 55 -0.91 9.55 -8.62
C THR A 55 -2.01 10.50 -9.08
N HIS A 56 -2.66 11.18 -8.14
CA HIS A 56 -3.82 12.03 -8.42
C HIS A 56 -3.57 13.48 -7.98
N SER A 57 -4.37 14.41 -8.50
CA SER A 57 -4.38 15.81 -8.06
C SER A 57 -5.33 16.06 -6.88
N GLY A 58 -5.96 15.00 -6.35
CA GLY A 58 -6.91 15.02 -5.25
C GLY A 58 -6.80 13.78 -4.37
N SER A 59 -7.59 13.72 -3.30
CA SER A 59 -7.55 12.63 -2.32
C SER A 59 -7.82 11.28 -2.94
N VAL A 60 -7.02 10.27 -2.58
CA VAL A 60 -7.17 8.90 -3.04
C VAL A 60 -7.96 8.11 -2.00
N TRP A 61 -9.14 7.66 -2.39
CA TRP A 61 -10.09 7.01 -1.47
C TRP A 61 -9.90 5.50 -1.37
N HIS A 62 -9.55 4.86 -2.50
CA HIS A 62 -9.45 3.40 -2.58
C HIS A 62 -8.23 2.97 -3.37
N VAL A 63 -7.69 1.81 -3.00
CA VAL A 63 -6.58 1.16 -3.71
C VAL A 63 -6.82 -0.34 -3.77
N THR A 64 -6.64 -0.95 -4.93
CA THR A 64 -6.78 -2.41 -5.06
C THR A 64 -5.68 -3.02 -5.93
N TRP A 65 -5.28 -4.23 -5.58
CA TRP A 65 -4.33 -5.02 -6.36
C TRP A 65 -5.07 -5.77 -7.46
N ALA A 66 -4.56 -5.69 -8.69
CA ALA A 66 -5.06 -6.53 -9.77
C ALA A 66 -4.67 -7.99 -9.53
N HIS A 67 -5.44 -8.91 -10.13
CA HIS A 67 -5.13 -10.32 -10.09
C HIS A 67 -3.75 -10.59 -10.73
N PRO A 68 -2.94 -11.55 -10.22
CA PRO A 68 -1.59 -11.84 -10.74
C PRO A 68 -1.52 -12.08 -12.25
N GLU A 69 -2.60 -12.59 -12.84
CA GLU A 69 -2.72 -12.84 -14.30
C GLU A 69 -2.75 -11.56 -15.15
N PHE A 70 -3.16 -10.42 -14.58
CA PHE A 70 -3.23 -9.14 -15.29
C PHE A 70 -1.99 -8.25 -15.10
N GLY A 71 -0.90 -8.82 -14.56
CA GLY A 71 0.44 -8.24 -14.63
C GLY A 71 1.05 -7.88 -13.28
N ARG A 72 2.35 -8.17 -13.16
CA ARG A 72 3.24 -7.99 -11.99
C ARG A 72 3.34 -6.55 -11.44
N PHE A 73 2.67 -5.59 -12.07
CA PHE A 73 2.64 -4.16 -11.73
C PHE A 73 1.22 -3.55 -11.74
N GLY A 74 0.17 -4.38 -11.86
CA GLY A 74 -1.21 -3.92 -11.98
C GLY A 74 -1.79 -3.43 -10.66
N PHE A 75 -1.55 -2.17 -10.32
CA PHE A 75 -2.42 -1.45 -9.39
C PHE A 75 -3.65 -0.99 -10.17
N LEU A 76 -4.86 -1.39 -9.77
CA LEU A 76 -6.06 -0.71 -10.27
C LEU A 76 -6.22 0.54 -9.39
N PHE A 77 -5.93 1.71 -9.97
CA PHE A 77 -6.09 3.00 -9.28
C PHE A 77 -7.46 3.59 -9.58
N CYS A 78 -8.17 3.95 -8.49
CA CYS A 78 -9.47 4.61 -8.43
C CYS A 78 -10.67 3.74 -8.84
#